data_AF-A0A1H7TKV7-F1
#
_entry.id   AF-A0A1H7TKV7-F1
#
_cell.length_a   1.000
_cell.length_b   1.000
_cell.length_c   1.000
_cell.angle_alpha   90.00
_cell.angle_beta   90.00
_cell.angle_gamma   90.00
#
_symmetry.space_group_name_H-M   'P 1'
#
loop_
_entity.id
_entity.type
_entity.pdbx_description
1 polymer ?
#
loop_
_entity_poly.entity_id
_entity_poly.type
_entity_poly.pdbx_seq_one_letter_code
_entity_poly.pdbx_strand_id
1 'polypeptide(L)'
;MIHDPNDSASHDSTPSAAADASAAPDDVLHRRRIRSFVTRAGRVSTGQRRALDELGPRFVVPYAETEPDWSAMFGRSAPRVLEIGFGMGASTAEIATRRPDDDFLGVEVHEPGVGALLKLIGEHDLTNIRIIQHDAVEVLERMIAPASLDGVHIFFPDPWHKARHHKRRLIQPKFVALLVSRMKPGAYLHCATDWQNYAEQMLDVLGAEPALENTAADYAPRPDYRPVTKFERRGLRLGHGVWDLVFRRRAD
;
A
#
# COMPACT_ATOMS: atom_id res chain seq x y z
N MET A 1 -17.61 95.11 12.75
CA MET A 1 -18.40 94.98 11.51
C MET A 1 -18.35 93.50 11.15
N ILE A 2 -19.31 92.63 11.53
CA ILE A 2 -20.76 92.61 11.23
C ILE A 2 -20.92 92.74 9.70
N HIS A 3 -21.35 91.74 8.92
CA HIS A 3 -22.59 90.96 9.06
C HIS A 3 -22.56 89.61 8.30
N ASP A 4 -23.15 88.59 8.93
CA ASP A 4 -23.93 87.44 8.41
C ASP A 4 -25.06 87.88 7.44
N PRO A 5 -25.78 87.01 6.66
CA PRO A 5 -26.40 85.77 7.14
C PRO A 5 -26.58 84.56 6.17
N ASN A 6 -26.83 83.44 6.83
CA ASN A 6 -27.36 82.11 6.46
C ASN A 6 -28.42 82.03 5.32
N ASP A 7 -28.33 81.00 4.47
CA ASP A 7 -29.50 80.28 3.90
C ASP A 7 -29.12 78.86 3.42
N SER A 8 -30.14 78.07 3.12
CA SER A 8 -30.34 76.70 3.55
C SER A 8 -30.38 75.62 2.43
N ALA A 9 -30.20 74.37 2.87
CA ALA A 9 -30.74 73.11 2.34
C ALA A 9 -30.39 72.61 0.90
N SER A 10 -29.83 71.40 0.82
CA SER A 10 -30.49 70.25 0.17
C SER A 10 -29.68 68.95 0.33
N HIS A 11 -30.42 67.86 0.56
CA HIS A 11 -29.99 66.48 0.72
C HIS A 11 -29.32 65.91 -0.54
N ASP A 12 -28.30 65.06 -0.39
CA ASP A 12 -28.47 63.63 -0.70
C ASP A 12 -27.37 62.77 -0.07
N SER A 13 -27.75 61.54 0.22
CA SER A 13 -27.09 60.58 1.10
C SER A 13 -26.37 59.56 0.23
N THR A 14 -25.04 59.46 0.30
CA THR A 14 -24.31 58.30 -0.24
C THR A 14 -22.98 58.13 0.50
N PRO A 15 -22.85 57.15 1.42
CA PRO A 15 -21.53 56.75 1.89
C PRO A 15 -20.94 55.72 0.92
N SER A 16 -20.04 56.17 0.05
CA SER A 16 -19.10 55.30 -0.65
C SER A 16 -17.97 54.90 0.31
N ALA A 17 -18.23 53.90 1.15
CA ALA A 17 -17.18 53.22 1.91
C ALA A 17 -16.56 52.13 1.03
N ALA A 18 -15.32 52.36 0.60
CA ALA A 18 -14.44 51.33 0.09
C ALA A 18 -14.24 50.28 1.19
N ALA A 19 -14.86 49.11 1.03
CA ALA A 19 -14.61 47.95 1.85
C ALA A 19 -13.66 47.02 1.08
N ASP A 20 -12.46 46.87 1.62
CA ASP A 20 -11.50 45.81 1.31
C ASP A 20 -12.22 44.47 1.20
N ALA A 21 -12.21 43.91 -0.01
CA ALA A 21 -12.59 42.52 -0.23
C ALA A 21 -11.47 41.63 0.32
N SER A 22 -11.47 41.44 1.65
CA SER A 22 -10.69 40.36 2.27
C SER A 22 -11.21 39.03 1.75
N ALA A 23 -10.35 38.37 0.96
CA ALA A 23 -10.60 37.04 0.43
C ALA A 23 -10.93 36.07 1.57
N ALA A 24 -12.05 35.38 1.44
CA ALA A 24 -12.45 34.32 2.34
C ALA A 24 -11.35 33.26 2.44
N PRO A 25 -11.06 32.73 3.64
CA PRO A 25 -10.06 31.67 3.78
C PRO A 25 -10.56 30.42 3.07
N ASP A 26 -9.78 30.03 2.06
CA ASP A 26 -9.90 28.79 1.32
C ASP A 26 -10.14 27.60 2.25
N ASP A 27 -11.19 26.85 1.96
CA ASP A 27 -11.64 25.64 2.63
C ASP A 27 -10.60 24.53 2.41
N VAL A 28 -9.46 24.62 3.12
CA VAL A 28 -8.39 23.60 3.12
C VAL A 28 -8.81 22.45 4.05
N LEU A 29 -9.98 21.87 3.79
CA LEU A 29 -10.30 20.53 4.21
C LEU A 29 -9.92 19.58 3.07
N HIS A 30 -8.59 19.43 2.87
CA HIS A 30 -8.07 18.22 2.23
C HIS A 30 -8.63 17.02 3.01
N ARG A 31 -9.68 16.40 2.48
CA ARG A 31 -10.21 15.11 2.96
C ARG A 31 -9.04 14.14 2.97
N ARG A 32 -8.40 13.96 4.14
CA ARG A 32 -7.29 13.01 4.34
C ARG A 32 -7.76 11.65 3.83
N ARG A 33 -7.20 11.24 2.68
CA ARG A 33 -7.44 9.93 2.08
C ARG A 33 -7.12 8.84 3.12
N ILE A 34 -7.92 7.77 3.14
CA ILE A 34 -7.65 6.61 4.00
C ILE A 34 -6.32 6.00 3.53
N ARG A 35 -5.30 6.04 4.39
CA ARG A 35 -3.99 5.43 4.14
C ARG A 35 -4.12 3.90 4.16
N SER A 36 -3.23 3.21 3.44
CA SER A 36 -3.21 1.75 3.39
C SER A 36 -2.68 1.08 4.68
N PHE A 37 -2.17 1.87 5.64
CA PHE A 37 -1.42 1.38 6.79
C PHE A 37 -1.69 2.16 8.09
N VAL A 38 -1.17 1.63 9.21
CA VAL A 38 -1.09 2.30 10.52
C VAL A 38 0.35 2.31 10.99
N THR A 39 0.91 3.48 11.31
CA THR A 39 2.24 3.54 11.93
C THR A 39 2.17 3.40 13.44
N ARG A 40 2.93 2.45 13.99
CA ARG A 40 3.43 2.49 15.37
C ARG A 40 4.94 2.67 15.30
N ALA A 41 5.49 3.60 16.07
CA ALA A 41 6.94 3.83 16.10
C ALA A 41 7.63 2.60 16.72
N GLY A 42 8.20 1.74 15.87
CA GLY A 42 9.09 0.67 16.27
C GLY A 42 10.53 1.17 16.27
N ARG A 43 11.34 0.74 17.26
CA ARG A 43 12.76 1.09 17.30
C ARG A 43 13.52 0.26 16.26
N VAL A 44 14.31 0.93 15.42
CA VAL A 44 15.26 0.27 14.53
C VAL A 44 16.42 -0.26 15.37
N SER A 45 16.70 -1.57 15.28
CA SER A 45 17.84 -2.21 15.93
C SER A 45 19.15 -1.85 15.24
N THR A 46 20.28 -2.04 15.92
CA THR A 46 21.62 -1.77 15.35
C THR A 46 21.86 -2.53 14.05
N GLY A 47 21.44 -3.81 13.98
CA GLY A 47 21.59 -4.62 12.77
C GLY A 47 20.73 -4.12 11.60
N GLN A 48 19.49 -3.67 11.87
CA GLN A 48 18.63 -3.08 10.84
C GLN A 48 19.16 -1.73 10.36
N ARG A 49 19.70 -0.90 11.27
CA ARG A 49 20.34 0.38 10.92
C ARG A 49 21.52 0.15 9.99
N ARG A 50 22.42 -0.77 10.36
CA ARG A 50 23.55 -1.14 9.51
C ARG A 50 23.12 -1.63 8.13
N ALA A 51 22.08 -2.48 8.05
CA ALA A 51 21.57 -2.95 6.76
C ALA A 51 20.94 -1.83 5.92
N LEU A 52 20.24 -0.87 6.54
CA LEU A 52 19.75 0.33 5.87
C LEU A 52 20.91 1.14 5.27
N ASP A 53 21.98 1.34 6.03
CA ASP A 53 23.12 2.16 5.60
C ASP A 53 23.95 1.46 4.50
N GLU A 54 24.20 0.15 4.64
CA GLU A 54 25.07 -0.61 3.73
C GLU A 54 24.35 -1.12 2.46
N LEU A 55 23.09 -1.55 2.58
CA LEU A 55 22.34 -2.19 1.48
C LEU A 55 21.22 -1.30 0.94
N GLY A 56 20.74 -0.34 1.72
CA GLY A 56 19.69 0.59 1.31
C GLY A 56 19.95 1.26 -0.04
N PRO A 57 21.15 1.84 -0.29
CA PRO A 57 21.46 2.49 -1.57
C PRO A 57 21.32 1.61 -2.81
N ARG A 58 21.40 0.28 -2.65
CA ARG A 58 21.30 -0.68 -3.76
C ARG A 58 19.89 -1.27 -3.92
N PHE A 59 19.20 -1.50 -2.81
CA PHE A 59 17.96 -2.28 -2.80
C PHE A 59 16.71 -1.44 -2.57
N VAL A 60 16.82 -0.27 -1.94
CA VAL A 60 15.69 0.63 -1.71
C VAL A 60 15.57 1.58 -2.89
N VAL A 61 14.39 1.55 -3.52
CA VAL A 61 14.02 2.42 -4.63
C VAL A 61 13.20 3.58 -4.05
N PRO A 62 13.67 4.83 -4.16
CA PRO A 62 12.89 5.99 -3.73
C PRO A 62 11.55 6.06 -4.47
N TYR A 63 10.53 6.55 -3.78
CA TYR A 63 9.25 6.85 -4.43
C TYR A 63 9.45 7.89 -5.55
N ALA A 64 8.75 7.68 -6.66
CA ALA A 64 8.73 8.59 -7.80
C ALA A 64 7.29 8.76 -8.30
N GLU A 65 7.00 9.91 -8.90
CA GLU A 65 5.68 10.17 -9.50
C GLU A 65 5.47 9.47 -10.85
N THR A 66 6.51 8.81 -11.36
CA THR A 66 6.51 8.05 -12.61
C THR A 66 7.05 6.64 -12.39
N GLU A 67 6.68 5.73 -13.29
CA GLU A 67 7.19 4.38 -13.30
C GLU A 67 8.71 4.35 -13.56
N PRO A 68 9.49 3.68 -12.70
CA PRO A 68 10.89 3.40 -12.98
C PRO A 68 11.07 2.28 -14.02
N ASP A 69 12.20 2.27 -14.72
CA ASP A 69 12.59 1.10 -15.53
C ASP A 69 13.04 -0.04 -14.61
N TRP A 70 12.06 -0.86 -14.22
CA TRP A 70 12.28 -2.01 -13.36
C TRP A 70 13.24 -3.03 -13.98
N SER A 71 13.20 -3.23 -15.30
CA SER A 71 14.08 -4.20 -15.97
C SER A 71 15.54 -3.75 -15.90
N ALA A 72 15.80 -2.44 -16.08
CA ALA A 72 17.12 -1.86 -15.86
C ALA A 72 17.54 -1.96 -14.38
N MET A 73 16.62 -1.71 -13.43
CA MET A 73 16.91 -1.82 -12.00
C MET A 73 17.31 -3.24 -11.57
N PHE A 74 16.68 -4.27 -12.13
CA PHE A 74 17.04 -5.67 -11.87
C PHE A 74 18.17 -6.18 -12.78
N GLY A 75 18.47 -5.48 -13.88
CA GLY A 75 19.44 -5.91 -14.89
C GLY A 75 18.97 -7.09 -15.74
N ARG A 76 17.66 -7.38 -15.75
CA ARG A 76 17.05 -8.50 -16.49
C ARG A 76 15.56 -8.25 -16.76
N SER A 77 14.97 -9.12 -17.57
CA SER A 77 13.52 -9.24 -17.71
C SER A 77 13.07 -10.58 -17.13
N ALA A 78 12.19 -10.54 -16.14
CA ALA A 78 11.69 -11.68 -15.39
C ALA A 78 10.24 -11.44 -14.94
N PRO A 79 9.48 -12.49 -14.56
CA PRO A 79 8.18 -12.32 -13.93
C PRO A 79 8.29 -11.46 -12.68
N ARG A 80 7.35 -10.52 -12.51
CA ARG A 80 7.41 -9.54 -11.42
C ARG A 80 6.28 -9.74 -10.42
N VAL A 81 6.65 -9.92 -9.16
CA VAL A 81 5.71 -10.13 -8.06
C VAL A 81 5.78 -8.97 -7.08
N LEU A 82 4.63 -8.36 -6.79
CA LEU A 82 4.51 -7.29 -5.78
C LEU A 82 4.11 -7.90 -4.43
N GLU A 83 4.80 -7.56 -3.34
CA GLU A 83 4.34 -7.83 -1.98
C GLU A 83 3.99 -6.53 -1.25
N ILE A 84 2.75 -6.40 -0.80
CA ILE A 84 2.26 -5.22 -0.08
C ILE A 84 2.23 -5.51 1.43
N GLY A 85 2.96 -4.69 2.19
CA GLY A 85 3.03 -4.79 3.64
C GLY A 85 3.82 -6.01 4.09
N PHE A 86 5.04 -6.19 3.57
CA PHE A 86 5.88 -7.35 3.89
C PHE A 86 6.33 -7.42 5.36
N GLY A 87 6.09 -6.38 6.16
CA GLY A 87 6.41 -6.34 7.58
C GLY A 87 7.90 -6.53 7.81
N MET A 88 8.29 -7.62 8.48
CA MET A 88 9.70 -7.92 8.75
C MET A 88 10.41 -8.66 7.62
N GLY A 89 9.73 -8.95 6.49
CA GLY A 89 10.35 -9.47 5.27
C GLY A 89 10.72 -10.96 5.27
N ALA A 90 10.48 -11.69 6.35
CA ALA A 90 10.85 -13.11 6.44
C ALA A 90 10.20 -13.97 5.34
N SER A 91 8.91 -13.74 5.07
CA SER A 91 8.20 -14.45 4.00
C SER A 91 8.75 -14.07 2.63
N THR A 92 8.95 -12.77 2.38
CA THR A 92 9.52 -12.24 1.14
C THR A 92 10.87 -12.86 0.83
N ALA A 93 11.80 -12.85 1.79
CA ALA A 93 13.14 -13.39 1.61
C ALA A 93 13.12 -14.89 1.31
N GLU A 94 12.30 -15.66 2.03
CA GLU A 94 12.19 -17.10 1.81
C GLU A 94 11.55 -17.44 0.45
N ILE A 95 10.50 -16.71 0.05
CA ILE A 95 9.89 -16.86 -1.28
C ILE A 95 10.89 -16.52 -2.37
N ALA A 96 11.58 -15.39 -2.26
CA ALA A 96 12.55 -14.93 -3.24
C ALA A 96 13.75 -15.89 -3.38
N THR A 97 14.17 -16.51 -2.27
CA THR A 97 15.18 -17.59 -2.28
C THR A 97 14.71 -18.80 -3.08
N ARG A 98 13.43 -19.17 -2.97
CA ARG A 98 12.84 -20.34 -3.66
C ARG A 98 12.45 -20.05 -5.10
N ARG A 99 12.37 -18.78 -5.49
CA ARG A 99 11.95 -18.32 -6.82
C ARG A 99 12.99 -17.35 -7.39
N PRO A 100 14.24 -17.82 -7.64
CA PRO A 100 15.32 -16.96 -8.13
C PRO A 100 15.05 -16.39 -9.54
N ASP A 101 14.18 -17.03 -10.30
CA ASP A 101 13.81 -16.60 -11.66
C ASP A 101 12.78 -15.46 -11.69
N ASP A 102 12.19 -15.11 -10.53
CA ASP A 102 11.25 -14.00 -10.40
C ASP A 102 11.89 -12.79 -9.73
N ASP A 103 11.38 -11.60 -10.04
CA ASP A 103 11.73 -10.34 -9.40
C ASP A 103 10.64 -9.89 -8.43
N PHE A 104 11.02 -9.52 -7.21
CA PHE A 104 10.11 -9.11 -6.15
C PHE A 104 10.19 -7.62 -5.87
N LEU A 105 9.04 -6.94 -5.90
CA LEU A 105 8.86 -5.58 -5.40
C LEU A 105 8.21 -5.64 -4.02
N GLY A 106 8.96 -5.32 -2.97
CA GLY A 106 8.40 -5.22 -1.61
C GLY A 106 8.00 -3.79 -1.29
N VAL A 107 6.76 -3.58 -0.85
CA VAL A 107 6.28 -2.27 -0.37
C VAL A 107 6.01 -2.33 1.12
N GLU A 108 6.64 -1.44 1.89
CA GLU A 108 6.47 -1.35 3.34
C GLU A 108 6.72 0.08 3.82
N VAL A 109 5.85 0.61 4.65
CA VAL A 109 5.96 1.99 5.18
C VAL A 109 6.89 2.07 6.39
N HIS A 110 7.04 0.95 7.11
CA HIS A 110 7.76 0.87 8.36
C HIS A 110 9.26 0.65 8.16
N GLU A 111 10.06 1.65 8.49
CA GLU A 111 11.53 1.60 8.41
C GLU A 111 12.16 0.39 9.14
N PRO A 112 11.70 -0.05 10.34
CA PRO A 112 12.21 -1.27 10.94
C PRO A 112 11.99 -2.52 10.07
N GLY A 113 10.86 -2.58 9.37
CA GLY A 113 10.54 -3.66 8.44
C GLY A 113 11.48 -3.67 7.25
N VAL A 114 11.71 -2.50 6.64
CA VAL A 114 12.67 -2.30 5.55
C VAL A 114 14.07 -2.76 5.97
N GLY A 115 14.57 -2.30 7.11
CA GLY A 115 15.87 -2.71 7.61
C GLY A 115 15.97 -4.20 7.95
N ALA A 116 14.85 -4.84 8.34
CA ALA A 116 14.81 -6.28 8.58
C ALA A 116 14.93 -7.08 7.28
N LEU A 117 14.19 -6.68 6.23
CA LEU A 117 14.29 -7.31 4.93
C LEU A 117 15.67 -7.10 4.29
N LEU A 118 16.24 -5.89 4.38
CA LEU A 118 17.61 -5.63 3.92
C LEU A 118 18.64 -6.54 4.60
N LYS A 119 18.52 -6.74 5.91
CA LYS A 119 19.38 -7.67 6.65
C LYS A 119 19.26 -9.10 6.10
N LEU A 120 18.05 -9.58 5.84
CA LEU A 120 17.82 -10.89 5.23
C LEU A 120 18.35 -10.98 3.80
N ILE A 121 18.21 -9.92 3.01
CA ILE A 121 18.78 -9.82 1.66
C ILE A 121 20.30 -10.03 1.71
N GLY A 122 21.00 -9.37 2.63
CA GLY A 122 22.44 -9.54 2.80
C GLY A 122 22.84 -10.92 3.36
N GLU A 123 22.05 -11.48 4.28
CA GLU A 123 22.32 -12.81 4.87
C GLU A 123 22.11 -13.97 3.88
N HIS A 124 21.26 -13.78 2.87
CA HIS A 124 20.92 -14.78 1.86
C HIS A 124 21.44 -14.44 0.45
N ASP A 125 22.27 -13.39 0.33
CA ASP A 125 22.81 -12.90 -0.95
C ASP A 125 21.76 -12.70 -2.05
N LEU A 126 20.57 -12.24 -1.67
CA LEU A 126 19.44 -12.08 -2.60
C LEU A 126 19.68 -10.90 -3.54
N THR A 127 19.40 -11.11 -4.82
CA THR A 127 19.59 -10.08 -5.87
C THR A 127 18.28 -9.66 -6.52
N ASN A 128 17.24 -10.48 -6.37
CA ASN A 128 15.94 -10.39 -7.03
C ASN A 128 14.86 -9.71 -6.18
N ILE A 129 15.24 -8.82 -5.25
CA ILE A 129 14.30 -8.00 -4.48
C ILE A 129 14.60 -6.51 -4.68
N ARG A 130 13.59 -5.66 -4.80
CA ARG A 130 13.68 -4.20 -4.59
C ARG A 130 12.61 -3.76 -3.59
N ILE A 131 12.95 -2.79 -2.77
CA ILE A 131 12.10 -2.31 -1.68
C ILE A 131 11.65 -0.88 -1.95
N ILE A 132 10.37 -0.58 -1.76
CA ILE A 132 9.82 0.76 -1.87
C ILE A 132 9.24 1.13 -0.50
N GLN A 133 9.84 2.11 0.17
CA GLN A 133 9.37 2.55 1.48
C GLN A 133 8.29 3.64 1.33
N HIS A 134 7.07 3.26 0.98
CA HIS A 134 5.99 4.21 0.69
C HIS A 134 4.57 3.61 0.87
N ASP A 135 3.54 4.46 0.84
CA ASP A 135 2.14 3.99 0.78
C ASP A 135 1.89 3.17 -0.49
N ALA A 136 1.33 1.97 -0.32
CA ALA A 136 1.14 1.02 -1.42
C ALA A 136 0.13 1.47 -2.48
N VAL A 137 -0.85 2.30 -2.11
CA VAL A 137 -1.81 2.85 -3.08
C VAL A 137 -1.10 3.85 -3.98
N GLU A 138 -0.25 4.71 -3.42
CA GLU A 138 0.54 5.67 -4.21
C GLU A 138 1.55 4.97 -5.12
N VAL A 139 2.20 3.91 -4.63
CA VAL A 139 3.09 3.06 -5.46
C VAL A 139 2.34 2.44 -6.62
N LEU A 140 1.17 1.82 -6.38
CA LEU A 140 0.33 1.27 -7.45
C LEU A 140 -0.17 2.33 -8.43
N GLU A 141 -0.45 3.54 -7.96
CA GLU A 141 -0.94 4.64 -8.81
C GLU A 141 0.15 5.21 -9.71
N ARG A 142 1.39 5.31 -9.23
CA ARG A 142 2.45 6.09 -9.86
C ARG A 142 3.62 5.29 -10.40
N MET A 143 3.99 4.20 -9.73
CA MET A 143 5.24 3.48 -10.01
C MET A 143 5.05 2.13 -10.70
N ILE A 144 3.80 1.66 -10.84
CA ILE A 144 3.49 0.35 -11.43
C ILE A 144 2.63 0.54 -12.68
N ALA A 145 3.13 0.12 -13.85
CA ALA A 145 2.36 0.13 -15.08
C ALA A 145 1.06 -0.69 -14.97
N PRO A 146 0.00 -0.29 -15.69
CA PRO A 146 -1.10 -1.19 -15.99
C PRO A 146 -0.60 -2.52 -16.57
N ALA A 147 -1.25 -3.63 -16.20
CA ALA A 147 -0.98 -4.97 -16.73
C ALA A 147 0.52 -5.36 -16.78
N SER A 148 1.28 -5.07 -15.72
CA SER A 148 2.73 -5.30 -15.66
C SER A 148 3.15 -6.36 -14.64
N LEU A 149 2.34 -6.63 -13.61
CA LEU A 149 2.63 -7.58 -12.55
C LEU A 149 2.20 -9.00 -12.93
N ASP A 150 3.04 -9.99 -12.66
CA ASP A 150 2.76 -11.43 -12.85
C ASP A 150 2.17 -12.07 -11.57
N GLY A 151 2.38 -11.44 -10.42
CA GLY A 151 1.82 -11.87 -9.14
C GLY A 151 1.71 -10.76 -8.11
N VAL A 152 0.83 -10.93 -7.13
CA VAL A 152 0.69 -10.05 -5.97
C VAL A 152 0.52 -10.87 -4.70
N HIS A 153 1.24 -10.49 -3.65
CA HIS A 153 1.13 -11.03 -2.29
C HIS A 153 0.62 -9.95 -1.32
N ILE A 154 -0.36 -10.30 -0.50
CA ILE A 154 -0.85 -9.47 0.61
C ILE A 154 -1.06 -10.37 1.83
N PHE A 155 -0.03 -10.48 2.68
CA PHE A 155 -0.04 -11.41 3.80
C PHE A 155 -0.27 -10.68 5.13
N PHE A 156 -1.26 -11.16 5.87
CA PHE A 156 -1.63 -10.67 7.20
C PHE A 156 -1.81 -9.14 7.30
N PRO A 157 -2.55 -8.50 6.38
CA PRO A 157 -2.85 -7.08 6.50
C PRO A 157 -3.66 -6.80 7.78
N ASP A 158 -3.55 -5.58 8.34
CA ASP A 158 -4.23 -5.22 9.61
C ASP A 158 -5.73 -5.59 9.55
N PRO A 159 -6.19 -6.51 10.41
CA PRO A 159 -7.55 -7.04 10.35
C PRO A 159 -8.60 -6.06 10.88
N TRP A 160 -8.19 -5.03 11.62
CA TRP A 160 -9.09 -4.04 12.22
C TRP A 160 -10.30 -4.68 12.92
N HIS A 161 -10.07 -5.50 13.96
CA HIS A 161 -11.08 -6.35 14.61
C HIS A 161 -12.41 -5.68 15.03
N LYS A 162 -12.44 -4.35 15.19
CA LYS A 162 -13.65 -3.62 15.60
C LYS A 162 -14.45 -3.22 14.36
N ALA A 163 -15.74 -3.58 14.31
CA ALA A 163 -16.64 -3.28 13.19
C ALA A 163 -16.54 -1.83 12.65
N ARG A 164 -16.51 -0.84 13.55
CA ARG A 164 -16.35 0.59 13.21
C ARG A 164 -15.07 0.94 12.42
N HIS A 165 -14.09 0.04 12.39
CA HIS A 165 -12.81 0.21 11.69
C HIS A 165 -12.72 -0.62 10.40
N HIS A 166 -13.73 -1.43 10.04
CA HIS A 166 -13.64 -2.29 8.84
C HIS A 166 -13.39 -1.51 7.55
N LYS A 167 -13.87 -0.26 7.44
CA LYS A 167 -13.56 0.66 6.32
C LYS A 167 -12.06 1.02 6.15
N ARG A 168 -11.22 0.65 7.13
CA ARG A 168 -9.76 0.83 7.11
C ARG A 168 -9.01 -0.42 6.66
N ARG A 169 -9.70 -1.56 6.52
CA ARG A 169 -9.12 -2.77 5.93
C ARG A 169 -8.65 -2.45 4.52
N LEU A 170 -7.50 -2.99 4.14
CA LEU A 170 -6.89 -2.76 2.84
C LEU A 170 -7.73 -3.36 1.69
N ILE A 171 -8.22 -4.58 1.89
CA ILE A 171 -9.01 -5.29 0.88
C ILE A 171 -10.43 -4.70 0.83
N GLN A 172 -10.61 -3.75 -0.08
CA GLN A 172 -11.84 -3.04 -0.38
C GLN A 172 -12.02 -2.96 -1.89
N PRO A 173 -13.26 -2.86 -2.41
CA PRO A 173 -13.53 -2.90 -3.85
C PRO A 173 -12.67 -1.92 -4.67
N LYS A 174 -12.55 -0.66 -4.23
CA LYS A 174 -11.74 0.35 -4.94
C LYS A 174 -10.25 -0.01 -4.99
N PHE A 175 -9.70 -0.57 -3.91
CA PHE A 175 -8.30 -0.98 -3.86
C PHE A 175 -8.06 -2.20 -4.76
N VAL A 176 -8.96 -3.18 -4.72
CA VAL A 176 -8.88 -4.39 -5.56
C VAL A 176 -8.95 -4.02 -7.05
N ALA A 177 -9.88 -3.14 -7.46
CA ALA A 177 -9.97 -2.68 -8.83
C ALA A 177 -8.67 -2.00 -9.32
N LEU A 178 -8.07 -1.13 -8.49
CA LEU A 178 -6.76 -0.53 -8.78
C LEU A 178 -5.68 -1.62 -8.94
N LEU A 179 -5.61 -2.56 -7.99
CA LEU A 179 -4.60 -3.61 -7.99
C LEU A 179 -4.71 -4.50 -9.24
N VAL A 180 -5.92 -4.95 -9.58
CA VAL A 180 -6.19 -5.80 -10.74
C VAL A 180 -5.83 -5.08 -12.05
N SER A 181 -6.02 -3.75 -12.12
CA SER A 181 -5.58 -2.97 -13.29
C SER A 181 -4.06 -3.04 -13.54
N ARG A 182 -3.26 -3.35 -12.50
CA ARG A 182 -1.79 -3.47 -12.58
C ARG A 182 -1.32 -4.90 -12.86
N MET A 183 -2.18 -5.89 -12.67
CA MET A 183 -1.88 -7.30 -12.89
C MET A 183 -2.02 -7.67 -14.37
N LYS A 184 -1.14 -8.49 -14.94
CA LYS A 184 -1.31 -9.05 -16.29
C LYS A 184 -2.52 -10.00 -16.34
N PRO A 185 -3.17 -10.17 -17.50
CA PRO A 185 -4.10 -11.30 -17.70
C PRO A 185 -3.40 -12.62 -17.33
N GLY A 186 -4.04 -13.43 -16.50
CA GLY A 186 -3.48 -14.68 -15.98
C GLY A 186 -2.57 -14.57 -14.74
N ALA A 187 -2.23 -13.35 -14.29
CA ALA A 187 -1.47 -13.12 -13.06
C ALA A 187 -2.27 -13.55 -11.82
N TYR A 188 -1.57 -13.86 -10.72
CA TYR A 188 -2.21 -14.31 -9.48
C TYR A 188 -2.20 -13.24 -8.38
N LEU A 189 -3.25 -13.23 -7.57
CA LEU A 189 -3.35 -12.47 -6.32
C LEU A 189 -3.46 -13.47 -5.18
N HIS A 190 -2.56 -13.39 -4.22
CA HIS A 190 -2.54 -14.24 -3.04
C HIS A 190 -2.63 -13.40 -1.77
N CYS A 191 -3.79 -13.46 -1.13
CA CYS A 191 -4.04 -12.88 0.18
C CYS A 191 -3.97 -13.96 1.25
N ALA A 192 -3.49 -13.61 2.45
CA ALA A 192 -3.56 -14.49 3.62
C ALA A 192 -3.96 -13.70 4.87
N THR A 193 -4.75 -14.31 5.76
CA THR A 193 -5.11 -13.73 7.05
C THR A 193 -5.35 -14.81 8.09
N ASP A 194 -5.09 -14.51 9.36
CA ASP A 194 -5.38 -15.34 10.53
C ASP A 194 -6.68 -14.93 11.24
N TRP A 195 -7.47 -14.05 10.62
CA TRP A 195 -8.74 -13.57 11.16
C TRP A 195 -9.91 -13.95 10.25
N GLN A 196 -10.71 -14.93 10.70
CA GLN A 196 -11.82 -15.48 9.90
C GLN A 196 -12.76 -14.40 9.35
N ASN A 197 -13.18 -13.44 10.17
CA ASN A 197 -14.09 -12.38 9.71
C ASN A 197 -13.46 -11.46 8.65
N TYR A 198 -12.14 -11.34 8.60
CA TYR A 198 -11.49 -10.65 7.50
C TYR A 198 -11.36 -11.56 6.28
N ALA A 199 -11.10 -12.86 6.47
CA ALA A 199 -11.08 -13.85 5.38
C ALA A 199 -12.42 -13.91 4.64
N GLU A 200 -13.55 -13.92 5.36
CA GLU A 200 -14.91 -13.82 4.79
C GLU A 200 -15.08 -12.54 3.97
N GLN A 201 -14.72 -11.37 4.52
CA GLN A 201 -14.79 -10.11 3.78
C GLN A 201 -13.86 -10.10 2.54
N MET A 202 -12.66 -10.69 2.64
CA MET A 202 -11.75 -10.80 1.50
C MET A 202 -12.39 -11.66 0.41
N LEU A 203 -13.00 -12.80 0.77
CA LEU A 203 -13.67 -13.69 -0.17
C LEU A 203 -14.81 -12.96 -0.88
N ASP A 204 -15.65 -12.23 -0.14
CA ASP A 204 -16.76 -11.44 -0.71
C ASP A 204 -16.25 -10.36 -1.68
N VAL A 205 -15.26 -9.57 -1.26
CA VAL A 205 -14.74 -8.46 -2.06
C VAL A 205 -14.00 -8.96 -3.31
N LEU A 206 -13.18 -10.00 -3.18
CA LEU A 206 -12.42 -10.57 -4.29
C LEU A 206 -13.32 -11.35 -5.25
N GLY A 207 -14.31 -12.08 -4.73
CA GLY A 207 -15.29 -12.81 -5.53
C GLY A 207 -16.26 -11.90 -6.29
N ALA A 208 -16.50 -10.68 -5.80
CA ALA A 208 -17.31 -9.68 -6.48
C ALA A 208 -16.56 -8.92 -7.59
N GLU A 209 -15.24 -9.05 -7.70
CA GLU A 209 -14.44 -8.41 -8.76
C GLU A 209 -14.53 -9.22 -10.07
N PRO A 210 -15.19 -8.72 -11.14
CA PRO A 210 -15.45 -9.51 -12.34
C PRO A 210 -14.18 -9.99 -13.06
N ALA A 211 -13.10 -9.22 -12.99
CA ALA A 211 -11.83 -9.56 -13.63
C ALA A 211 -11.03 -10.64 -12.86
N LEU A 212 -11.49 -11.05 -11.68
CA LEU A 212 -10.87 -12.11 -10.90
C LEU A 212 -11.67 -13.42 -10.97
N GLU A 213 -10.94 -14.51 -10.82
CA GLU A 213 -11.45 -15.86 -10.69
C GLU A 213 -10.83 -16.52 -9.47
N ASN A 214 -11.65 -17.07 -8.58
CA ASN A 214 -11.14 -17.84 -7.44
C ASN A 214 -10.55 -19.16 -7.95
N THR A 215 -9.38 -19.53 -7.43
CA THR A 215 -8.73 -20.81 -7.77
C THR A 215 -9.20 -21.97 -6.91
N ALA A 216 -10.00 -21.69 -5.88
CA ALA A 216 -10.63 -22.67 -4.99
C ALA A 216 -12.15 -22.40 -4.87
N ALA A 217 -12.88 -23.35 -4.28
CA ALA A 217 -14.31 -23.18 -4.00
C ALA A 217 -14.54 -22.06 -2.97
N ASP A 218 -13.71 -22.00 -1.94
CA ASP A 218 -13.71 -20.99 -0.89
C ASP A 218 -12.30 -20.45 -0.65
N TYR A 219 -11.50 -21.15 0.14
CA TYR A 219 -10.14 -20.81 0.53
C TYR A 219 -9.18 -21.80 -0.11
N ALA A 220 -8.07 -21.29 -0.65
CA ALA A 220 -7.06 -22.12 -1.26
C ALA A 220 -6.28 -22.90 -0.19
N PRO A 221 -5.77 -24.11 -0.49
CA PRO A 221 -4.70 -24.68 0.31
C PRO A 221 -3.48 -23.76 0.27
N ARG A 222 -2.69 -23.72 1.34
CA ARG A 222 -1.42 -22.97 1.37
C ARG A 222 -0.52 -23.45 0.21
N PRO A 223 -0.14 -22.57 -0.73
CA PRO A 223 0.78 -22.93 -1.81
C PRO A 223 2.19 -23.24 -1.28
N ASP A 224 2.93 -24.11 -1.97
CA ASP A 224 4.27 -24.54 -1.56
C ASP A 224 5.29 -23.39 -1.47
N TYR A 225 5.09 -22.33 -2.27
CA TYR A 225 5.94 -21.15 -2.24
C TYR A 225 5.73 -20.33 -0.96
N ARG A 226 4.53 -20.33 -0.35
CA ARG A 226 4.28 -19.51 0.85
C ARG A 226 4.79 -20.24 2.10
N PRO A 227 5.80 -19.72 2.80
CA PRO A 227 6.36 -20.39 3.95
C PRO A 227 5.40 -20.39 5.15
N VAL A 228 5.61 -21.33 6.07
CA VAL A 228 4.91 -21.32 7.35
C VAL A 228 5.44 -20.16 8.19
N THR A 229 4.62 -19.16 8.41
CA THR A 229 4.98 -17.94 9.14
C THR A 229 4.96 -18.15 10.66
N LYS A 230 5.57 -17.20 11.40
CA LYS A 230 5.44 -17.15 12.86
C LYS A 230 3.98 -16.97 13.30
N PHE A 231 3.16 -16.29 12.49
CA PHE A 231 1.73 -16.09 12.74
C PHE A 231 0.96 -17.41 12.65
N GLU A 232 1.21 -18.20 11.60
CA GLU A 232 0.61 -19.54 11.46
C GLU A 232 1.01 -20.49 12.57
N ARG A 233 2.30 -20.54 12.94
CA ARG A 233 2.73 -21.37 14.09
C ARG A 233 2.01 -20.98 15.38
N ARG A 234 1.72 -19.69 15.57
CA ARG A 234 0.97 -19.19 16.71
C ARG A 234 -0.53 -19.51 16.60
N GLY A 235 -1.13 -19.33 15.42
CA GLY A 235 -2.53 -19.64 15.14
C GLY A 235 -2.84 -21.12 15.35
N LEU A 236 -2.04 -22.00 14.73
CA LEU A 236 -2.15 -23.45 14.89
C LEU A 236 -2.05 -23.88 16.36
N ARG A 237 -1.16 -23.27 17.15
CA ARG A 237 -1.02 -23.56 18.58
C ARG A 237 -2.22 -23.08 19.42
N LEU A 238 -2.96 -22.08 18.95
CA LEU A 238 -4.11 -21.49 19.64
C LEU A 238 -5.45 -21.95 19.07
N GLY A 239 -5.46 -22.86 18.09
CA GLY A 239 -6.68 -23.31 17.41
C GLY A 239 -7.27 -22.29 16.44
N HIS A 240 -6.53 -21.25 16.07
CA HIS A 240 -6.93 -20.28 15.05
C HIS A 240 -6.38 -20.70 13.68
N GLY A 241 -7.26 -20.73 12.68
CA GLY A 241 -6.90 -21.03 11.30
C GLY A 241 -6.08 -19.91 10.65
N VAL A 242 -5.48 -20.23 9.51
CA VAL A 242 -5.03 -19.24 8.53
C VAL A 242 -5.74 -19.56 7.24
N TRP A 243 -6.26 -18.50 6.61
CA TRP A 243 -7.03 -18.58 5.38
C TRP A 243 -6.21 -17.97 4.26
N ASP A 244 -5.95 -18.78 3.24
CA ASP A 244 -5.35 -18.36 1.99
C ASP A 244 -6.45 -18.12 0.96
N LEU A 245 -6.37 -17.00 0.25
CA LEU A 245 -7.23 -16.68 -0.87
C LEU A 245 -6.34 -16.47 -2.08
N VAL A 246 -6.43 -17.37 -3.04
CA VAL A 246 -5.66 -17.29 -4.29
C VAL A 246 -6.64 -17.08 -5.44
N PHE A 247 -6.55 -15.92 -6.07
CA PHE A 247 -7.33 -15.56 -7.24
C PHE A 247 -6.40 -15.39 -8.43
N ARG A 248 -6.94 -15.58 -9.63
CA ARG A 248 -6.26 -15.31 -10.88
C ARG A 248 -7.00 -14.20 -11.61
N ARG A 249 -6.28 -13.24 -12.17
CA ARG A 249 -6.86 -12.30 -13.14
C ARG A 249 -7.23 -13.11 -14.38
N ARG A 250 -8.49 -13.02 -14.82
CA ARG A 250 -8.96 -13.71 -16.02
C ARG A 250 -8.06 -13.35 -17.22
N ALA A 251 -7.82 -14.33 -18.07
CA ALA A 251 -7.25 -14.05 -19.40
C ALA A 251 -8.37 -13.39 -20.21
N ASP A 252 -8.09 -12.25 -20.83
CA ASP A 252 -9.03 -11.60 -21.75
C ASP A 252 -9.33 -12.52 -22.95
#